data_AF-A0A949US21-F1
#
_entry.id   AF-A0A949US21-F1
#
_cell.length_a   1.000
_cell.length_b   1.000
_cell.length_c   1.000
_cell.angle_alpha   90.00
_cell.angle_beta   90.00
_cell.angle_gamma   90.00
#
_symmetry.space_group_name_H-M   'P 1'
#
loop_
_entity.id
_entity.type
_entity.pdbx_description
1 polymer ?
#
loop_
_entity_poly.entity_id
_entity_poly.type
_entity_poly.pdbx_seq_one_letter_code
_entity_poly.pdbx_strand_id
1 'polypeptide(L)'
;MGTNTLLGQALTLKNGSTIPNRFAKSALSETLGTVDLRVSKALPTLYQRWAKGGVGLSFTGNVMIDRRHLGEPNNVVLEDDRDMPMLKAWATAAKSNGGQVWMQLNHPGKQTPKMLNSDPMAPSAIAFHKSMQSFFGTPRAMTEDDILDAIQRFGKAAGLAKEAGFDGVQIHGAHGYLVSQFLSPHHNQRNDQWGGPLENRMRFVQ
;
A
#
# COMPACT_ATOMS: atom_id res chain seq x y z
N MET A 1 30.86 -27.55 5.94
CA MET A 1 30.89 -26.07 5.92
C MET A 1 29.95 -25.65 4.81
N GLY A 2 28.72 -25.28 5.18
CA GLY A 2 27.56 -25.23 4.26
C GLY A 2 27.66 -24.12 3.22
N THR A 3 27.12 -24.41 2.04
CA THR A 3 27.14 -23.60 0.83
C THR A 3 26.80 -22.13 1.09
N ASN A 4 27.68 -21.24 0.61
CA ASN A 4 27.52 -19.80 0.59
C ASN A 4 26.40 -19.42 -0.40
N THR A 5 25.15 -19.68 -0.04
CA THR A 5 24.00 -19.47 -0.92
C THR A 5 23.71 -17.98 -1.02
N LEU A 6 23.60 -17.46 -2.25
CA LEU A 6 23.30 -16.05 -2.54
C LEU A 6 22.10 -15.52 -1.74
N LEU A 7 21.09 -16.38 -1.51
CA LEU A 7 19.88 -16.04 -0.77
C LEU A 7 20.13 -15.73 0.72
N GLY A 8 21.11 -16.37 1.35
CA GLY A 8 21.47 -16.13 2.75
C GLY A 8 22.36 -14.90 2.97
N GLN A 9 22.86 -14.29 1.89
CA GLN A 9 23.75 -13.12 1.98
C GLN A 9 22.96 -11.83 2.15
N ALA A 10 23.52 -10.91 2.94
CA ALA A 10 22.98 -9.58 3.10
C ALA A 10 22.91 -8.81 1.76
N LEU A 11 21.96 -7.89 1.67
CA LEU A 11 21.77 -6.99 0.53
C LEU A 11 21.80 -5.55 1.02
N THR A 12 22.82 -4.80 0.63
CA THR A 12 22.90 -3.35 0.86
C THR A 12 22.14 -2.61 -0.24
N LEU A 13 21.20 -1.76 0.16
CA LEU A 13 20.40 -0.93 -0.73
C LEU A 13 21.14 0.36 -1.09
N LYS A 14 20.66 1.06 -2.12
CA LYS A 14 21.27 2.31 -2.61
C LYS A 14 21.38 3.42 -1.55
N ASN A 15 20.51 3.38 -0.53
CA ASN A 15 20.51 4.34 0.57
C ASN A 15 21.45 3.94 1.74
N GLY A 16 22.22 2.86 1.59
CA GLY A 16 23.16 2.35 2.61
C GLY A 16 22.52 1.41 3.65
N SER A 17 21.20 1.27 3.71
CA SER A 17 20.56 0.30 4.59
C SER A 17 20.82 -1.14 4.13
N THR A 18 20.84 -2.09 5.07
CA THR A 18 21.13 -3.50 4.79
C THR A 18 19.95 -4.38 5.16
N ILE A 19 19.55 -5.25 4.25
CA ILE A 19 18.62 -6.36 4.50
C ILE A 19 19.48 -7.60 4.82
N PRO A 20 19.24 -8.33 5.92
CA PRO A 20 20.17 -9.37 6.39
C PRO A 20 20.24 -10.61 5.49
N ASN A 21 19.25 -10.82 4.62
CA ASN A 21 19.21 -11.89 3.63
C ASN A 21 18.28 -11.50 2.47
N ARG A 22 18.21 -12.32 1.42
CA ARG A 22 17.41 -12.05 0.22
C ARG A 22 16.04 -12.73 0.21
N PHE A 23 15.53 -13.11 1.38
CA PHE A 23 14.16 -13.60 1.53
C PHE A 23 13.23 -12.44 1.89
N ALA A 24 12.26 -12.17 1.01
CA ALA A 24 11.23 -11.18 1.23
C ALA A 24 9.85 -11.84 1.37
N LYS A 25 9.15 -11.59 2.47
CA LYS A 25 7.71 -11.88 2.56
C LYS A 25 6.98 -10.82 1.76
N SER A 26 6.36 -11.24 0.66
CA SER A 26 5.56 -10.36 -0.20
C SER A 26 4.40 -9.73 0.56
N ALA A 27 3.91 -8.60 0.06
CA ALA A 27 2.68 -8.01 0.57
C ALA A 27 1.53 -9.01 0.39
N LEU A 28 0.77 -9.20 1.46
CA LEU A 28 -0.34 -10.14 1.55
C LEU A 28 -1.40 -9.44 2.40
N SER A 29 -2.58 -9.19 1.83
CA SER A 29 -3.68 -8.63 2.61
C SER A 29 -4.10 -9.63 3.67
N GLU A 30 -4.07 -9.20 4.94
CA GLU A 30 -4.35 -10.07 6.07
C GLU A 30 -5.80 -9.97 6.54
N THR A 31 -6.49 -8.88 6.19
CA THR A 31 -7.84 -8.52 6.70
C THR A 31 -7.95 -8.59 8.22
N LEU A 32 -6.83 -8.32 8.92
CA LEU A 32 -6.71 -8.37 10.38
C LEU A 32 -6.84 -6.98 11.04
N GLY A 33 -7.21 -5.94 10.31
CA GLY A 33 -7.60 -4.66 10.93
C GLY A 33 -8.91 -4.81 11.71
N THR A 34 -9.22 -3.82 12.55
CA THR A 34 -10.53 -3.79 13.22
C THR A 34 -11.62 -3.32 12.26
N VAL A 35 -12.89 -3.47 12.66
CA VAL A 35 -14.04 -3.03 11.86
C VAL A 35 -14.08 -1.50 11.68
N ASP A 36 -13.47 -0.74 12.58
CA ASP A 36 -13.28 0.71 12.52
C ASP A 36 -11.94 1.12 11.87
N LEU A 37 -11.34 0.20 11.10
CA LEU A 37 -10.18 0.43 10.24
C LEU A 37 -8.89 0.76 11.00
N ARG A 38 -8.73 0.20 12.20
CA ARG A 38 -7.57 0.39 13.08
C ARG A 38 -6.61 -0.79 13.03
N VAL A 39 -5.40 -0.56 13.54
CA VAL A 39 -4.44 -1.63 13.79
C VAL A 39 -4.92 -2.50 14.95
N SER A 40 -5.09 -3.81 14.71
CA SER A 40 -5.43 -4.77 15.77
C SER A 40 -4.17 -5.40 16.39
N LYS A 41 -4.33 -6.03 17.56
CA LYS A 41 -3.25 -6.80 18.21
C LYS A 41 -2.83 -8.06 17.43
N ALA A 42 -3.63 -8.51 16.48
CA ALA A 42 -3.31 -9.68 15.66
C ALA A 42 -2.15 -9.38 14.67
N LEU A 43 -2.05 -8.13 14.19
CA LEU A 43 -1.01 -7.72 13.25
C LEU A 43 0.40 -7.82 13.85
N PRO A 44 0.73 -7.21 15.02
CA PRO A 44 2.04 -7.42 15.65
C PRO A 44 2.36 -8.91 15.88
N THR A 45 1.38 -9.71 16.31
CA THR A 45 1.56 -11.15 16.56
C THR A 45 1.96 -11.91 15.29
N LEU A 46 1.24 -11.67 14.19
CA LEU A 46 1.52 -12.30 12.90
C LEU A 46 2.89 -11.89 12.36
N TYR A 47 3.22 -10.60 12.43
CA TYR A 47 4.50 -10.11 11.92
C TYR A 47 5.69 -10.56 12.76
N GLN A 48 5.52 -10.72 14.08
CA GLN A 48 6.53 -11.36 14.93
C GLN A 48 6.77 -12.82 14.52
N ARG A 49 5.72 -13.56 14.16
CA ARG A 49 5.84 -14.94 13.69
C ARG A 49 6.67 -15.02 12.41
N TRP A 50 6.44 -14.12 11.45
CA TRP A 50 7.24 -14.04 10.23
C TRP A 50 8.69 -13.61 10.51
N ALA A 51 8.91 -12.63 11.40
CA ALA A 51 10.25 -12.22 11.82
C ALA A 51 11.04 -13.40 12.39
N LYS A 52 10.44 -14.17 13.30
CA LYS A 52 11.03 -15.40 13.87
C LYS A 52 11.34 -16.48 12.82
N GLY A 53 10.70 -16.42 11.66
CA GLY A 53 11.00 -17.29 10.50
C GLY A 53 12.28 -16.89 9.74
N GLY A 54 12.90 -15.76 10.07
CA GLY A 54 14.19 -15.35 9.49
C GLY A 54 14.09 -14.60 8.16
N VAL A 55 12.91 -14.09 7.78
CA VAL A 55 12.78 -13.24 6.58
C VAL A 55 13.60 -11.96 6.75
N GLY A 56 14.35 -11.57 5.72
CA GLY A 56 15.16 -10.36 5.74
C GLY A 56 14.33 -9.10 5.55
N LEU A 57 13.27 -9.19 4.74
CA LEU A 57 12.33 -8.11 4.49
C LEU A 57 10.88 -8.62 4.57
N SER A 58 10.00 -7.86 5.20
CA SER A 58 8.56 -8.13 5.21
C SER A 58 7.80 -6.90 4.72
N PHE A 59 6.86 -7.10 3.79
CA PHE A 59 5.91 -6.07 3.41
C PHE A 59 4.61 -6.25 4.16
N THR A 60 4.00 -5.15 4.62
CA THR A 60 2.64 -5.21 5.16
C THR A 60 1.64 -5.67 4.09
N GLY A 61 0.43 -6.11 4.49
CA GLY A 61 -0.72 -6.03 3.60
C GLY A 61 -1.12 -4.58 3.31
N ASN A 62 -2.23 -4.43 2.61
CA ASN A 62 -2.72 -3.12 2.19
C ASN A 62 -3.02 -2.21 3.39
N VAL A 63 -2.30 -1.10 3.51
CA VAL A 63 -2.65 0.02 4.39
C VAL A 63 -3.19 1.16 3.53
N MET A 64 -4.43 1.54 3.79
CA MET A 64 -5.13 2.56 3.02
C MET A 64 -4.75 3.96 3.51
N ILE A 65 -4.54 4.87 2.56
CA ILE A 65 -4.20 6.27 2.85
C ILE A 65 -5.45 7.15 3.08
N ASP A 66 -6.64 6.61 2.80
CA ASP A 66 -7.90 7.34 2.82
C ASP A 66 -9.05 6.41 3.22
N ARG A 67 -9.69 6.68 4.36
CA ARG A 67 -10.85 5.88 4.83
C ARG A 67 -12.03 5.86 3.87
N ARG A 68 -12.13 6.85 2.96
CA ARG A 68 -13.19 6.89 1.93
C ARG A 68 -12.99 5.81 0.86
N HIS A 69 -11.79 5.24 0.74
CA HIS A 69 -11.41 4.32 -0.34
C HIS A 69 -10.77 3.06 0.23
N LEU A 70 -11.57 2.00 0.36
CA LEU A 70 -11.17 0.72 0.93
C LEU A 70 -11.17 -0.37 -0.12
N GLY A 71 -10.17 -1.25 -0.10
CA GLY A 71 -10.11 -2.40 -1.01
C GLY A 71 -10.92 -3.58 -0.47
N GLU A 72 -10.88 -3.78 0.85
CA GLU A 72 -11.47 -4.92 1.54
C GLU A 72 -11.99 -4.50 2.92
N PRO A 73 -12.93 -5.28 3.51
CA PRO A 73 -13.23 -5.16 4.93
C PRO A 73 -11.96 -5.29 5.77
N ASN A 74 -11.92 -4.61 6.92
CA ASN A 74 -10.83 -4.72 7.89
C ASN A 74 -9.45 -4.31 7.34
N ASN A 75 -9.38 -3.51 6.27
CA ASN A 75 -8.14 -2.79 5.96
C ASN A 75 -7.79 -1.82 7.10
N VAL A 76 -6.50 -1.67 7.37
CA VAL A 76 -5.99 -0.60 8.23
C VAL A 76 -5.95 0.69 7.42
N VAL A 77 -6.41 1.81 8.00
CA VAL A 77 -6.25 3.15 7.42
C VAL A 77 -5.21 3.93 8.22
N LEU A 78 -4.26 4.55 7.52
CA LEU A 78 -3.22 5.40 8.11
C LEU A 78 -3.31 6.83 7.57
N GLU A 79 -4.15 7.63 8.20
CA GLU A 79 -4.35 9.05 7.84
C GLU A 79 -4.07 10.03 8.98
N ASP A 80 -3.86 9.53 10.19
CA ASP A 80 -3.57 10.27 11.41
C ASP A 80 -2.78 9.37 12.41
N ASP A 81 -2.42 9.90 13.57
CA ASP A 81 -1.56 9.27 14.57
C ASP A 81 -2.32 8.48 15.65
N ARG A 82 -3.64 8.31 15.48
CA ARG A 82 -4.53 7.68 16.48
C ARG A 82 -4.16 6.25 16.88
N ASP A 83 -3.42 5.55 16.03
CA ASP A 83 -2.94 4.17 16.24
C ASP A 83 -1.43 4.11 16.52
N MET A 84 -0.75 5.25 16.71
CA MET A 84 0.71 5.33 16.81
C MET A 84 1.32 4.33 17.81
N PRO A 85 0.77 4.12 19.02
CA PRO A 85 1.30 3.08 19.93
C PRO A 85 1.24 1.66 19.32
N MET A 86 0.16 1.32 18.62
CA MET A 86 -0.02 0.01 18.01
C MET A 86 0.78 -0.15 16.71
N LEU A 87 0.93 0.93 15.93
CA LEU A 87 1.81 0.97 14.76
C LEU A 87 3.28 0.74 15.17
N LYS A 88 3.73 1.38 16.27
CA LYS A 88 5.06 1.13 16.86
C LYS A 88 5.22 -0.32 17.33
N ALA A 89 4.20 -0.87 17.98
CA ALA A 89 4.21 -2.28 18.38
C ALA A 89 4.30 -3.22 17.16
N TRP A 90 3.59 -2.91 16.07
CA TRP A 90 3.63 -3.67 14.83
C TRP A 90 5.01 -3.62 14.18
N ALA A 91 5.57 -2.43 13.98
CA ALA A 91 6.91 -2.27 13.42
C ALA A 91 7.98 -2.96 14.28
N THR A 92 7.92 -2.80 15.60
CA THR A 92 8.86 -3.45 16.54
C THR A 92 8.78 -4.97 16.45
N ALA A 93 7.55 -5.52 16.46
CA ALA A 93 7.33 -6.95 16.40
C ALA A 93 7.81 -7.56 15.06
N ALA A 94 7.57 -6.88 13.95
CA ALA A 94 8.01 -7.32 12.62
C ALA A 94 9.54 -7.37 12.46
N LYS A 95 10.27 -6.61 13.28
CA LYS A 95 11.73 -6.49 13.25
C LYS A 95 12.43 -7.26 14.36
N SER A 96 11.70 -8.06 15.14
CA SER A 96 12.22 -8.71 16.35
C SER A 96 13.36 -9.73 16.13
N ASN A 97 13.71 -10.00 14.87
CA ASN A 97 14.79 -10.91 14.49
C ASN A 97 15.80 -10.26 13.50
N GLY A 98 15.92 -8.93 13.53
CA GLY A 98 16.90 -8.17 12.75
C GLY A 98 16.57 -7.94 11.27
N GLY A 99 15.40 -8.40 10.81
CA GLY A 99 14.86 -8.08 9.48
C GLY A 99 14.25 -6.67 9.42
N GLN A 100 13.95 -6.23 8.19
CA GLN A 100 13.24 -4.98 7.93
C GLN A 100 11.74 -5.21 7.70
N VAL A 101 10.94 -4.17 7.96
CA VAL A 101 9.52 -4.14 7.60
C VAL A 101 9.16 -2.86 6.85
N TRP A 102 8.55 -3.01 5.68
CA TRP A 102 8.08 -1.89 4.88
C TRP A 102 6.55 -1.90 4.80
N MET A 103 5.93 -0.74 5.02
CA MET A 103 4.48 -0.62 4.92
C MET A 103 4.04 -0.48 3.47
N GLN A 104 3.14 -1.33 3.00
CA GLN A 104 2.52 -1.18 1.68
C GLN A 104 1.36 -0.18 1.76
N LEU A 105 1.58 1.00 1.18
CA LEU A 105 0.56 2.06 1.09
C LEU A 105 -0.24 1.91 -0.19
N ASN A 106 -1.57 2.00 -0.08
CA ASN A 106 -2.46 1.79 -1.20
C ASN A 106 -3.63 2.78 -1.21
N HIS A 107 -4.17 2.98 -2.42
CA HIS A 107 -5.46 3.57 -2.68
C HIS A 107 -6.15 2.74 -3.79
N PRO A 108 -7.32 2.13 -3.55
CA PRO A 108 -7.91 1.17 -4.47
C PRO A 108 -8.45 1.81 -5.76
N GLY A 109 -8.75 3.10 -5.73
CA GLY A 109 -9.35 3.82 -6.85
C GLY A 109 -10.68 3.20 -7.24
N LYS A 110 -10.89 2.90 -8.52
CA LYS A 110 -12.15 2.25 -8.96
C LYS A 110 -12.40 0.85 -8.40
N GLN A 111 -11.37 0.17 -7.84
CA GLN A 111 -11.55 -1.11 -7.13
C GLN A 111 -12.05 -0.94 -5.70
N THR A 112 -12.67 0.19 -5.37
CA THR A 112 -13.39 0.34 -4.10
C THR A 112 -14.77 -0.32 -4.24
N PRO A 113 -15.12 -1.33 -3.43
CA PRO A 113 -16.43 -1.96 -3.49
C PRO A 113 -17.55 -0.94 -3.26
N LYS A 114 -18.62 -1.02 -4.06
CA LYS A 114 -19.74 -0.06 -4.02
C LYS A 114 -20.46 -0.01 -2.67
N MET A 115 -20.38 -1.10 -1.91
CA MET A 115 -20.94 -1.21 -0.56
C MET A 115 -20.14 -0.45 0.49
N LEU A 116 -18.87 -0.14 0.20
CA LEU A 116 -17.98 0.64 1.08
C LEU A 116 -17.96 2.12 0.67
N ASN A 117 -17.99 2.40 -0.64
CA ASN A 117 -18.11 3.75 -1.17
C ASN A 117 -18.88 3.72 -2.50
N SER A 118 -19.97 4.49 -2.58
CA SER A 118 -20.78 4.61 -3.80
C SER A 118 -20.22 5.58 -4.85
N ASP A 119 -19.22 6.39 -4.51
CA ASP A 119 -18.53 7.33 -5.40
C ASP A 119 -17.02 7.06 -5.42
N PRO A 120 -16.55 5.94 -5.99
CA PRO A 120 -15.13 5.66 -6.06
C PRO A 120 -14.43 6.57 -7.07
N MET A 121 -13.20 6.98 -6.77
CA MET A 121 -12.43 7.86 -7.65
C MET A 121 -11.44 7.09 -8.55
N ALA A 122 -11.21 7.58 -9.76
CA ALA A 122 -10.22 7.04 -10.69
C ALA A 122 -9.72 8.13 -11.67
N PRO A 123 -8.65 7.87 -12.46
CA PRO A 123 -8.18 8.85 -13.45
C PRO A 123 -9.24 9.22 -14.49
N SER A 124 -10.13 8.29 -14.83
CA SER A 124 -11.21 8.49 -15.79
C SER A 124 -12.46 7.74 -15.35
N ALA A 125 -13.64 8.23 -15.77
CA ALA A 125 -14.94 7.64 -15.46
C ALA A 125 -15.22 6.37 -16.29
N ILE A 126 -14.33 5.38 -16.17
CA ILE A 126 -14.38 4.12 -16.93
C ILE A 126 -14.80 2.99 -15.99
N ALA A 127 -16.04 2.55 -16.16
CA ALA A 127 -16.61 1.42 -15.42
C ALA A 127 -15.80 0.13 -15.65
N PHE A 128 -15.94 -0.81 -14.72
CA PHE A 128 -15.51 -2.18 -15.00
C PHE A 128 -16.40 -2.85 -16.05
N HIS A 129 -15.93 -3.98 -16.57
CA HIS A 129 -16.73 -4.87 -17.40
C HIS A 129 -18.03 -5.28 -16.67
N LYS A 130 -19.10 -5.57 -17.41
CA LYS A 130 -20.46 -5.81 -16.87
C LYS A 130 -20.49 -6.84 -15.73
N SER A 131 -19.66 -7.88 -15.82
CA SER A 131 -19.53 -8.94 -14.79
C SER A 131 -19.10 -8.43 -13.41
N MET A 132 -18.42 -7.29 -13.33
CA MET A 132 -17.88 -6.71 -12.10
C MET A 132 -18.68 -5.49 -11.60
N GLN A 133 -19.62 -4.97 -12.39
CA GLN A 133 -20.41 -3.79 -12.02
C GLN A 133 -21.39 -4.05 -10.87
N SER A 134 -21.72 -5.32 -10.60
CA SER A 134 -22.47 -5.69 -9.40
C SER A 134 -21.68 -5.46 -8.12
N PHE A 135 -20.35 -5.46 -8.17
CA PHE A 135 -19.46 -5.29 -7.02
C PHE A 135 -18.85 -3.88 -6.94
N PHE A 136 -18.56 -3.28 -8.10
CA PHE A 136 -17.86 -1.99 -8.20
C PHE A 136 -18.70 -0.99 -8.99
N GLY A 137 -18.82 0.23 -8.46
CA GLY A 137 -19.50 1.33 -9.13
C GLY A 137 -18.69 1.88 -10.31
N THR A 138 -19.36 2.62 -11.19
CA THR A 138 -18.65 3.48 -12.15
C THR A 138 -17.94 4.58 -11.37
N PRO A 139 -16.62 4.76 -11.52
CA PRO A 139 -15.90 5.77 -10.77
C PRO A 139 -16.18 7.17 -11.31
N ARG A 140 -16.05 8.18 -10.45
CA ARG A 140 -15.91 9.56 -10.86
C ARG A 140 -14.47 9.83 -11.32
N ALA A 141 -14.33 10.61 -12.39
CA ALA A 141 -13.02 11.08 -12.82
C ALA A 141 -12.48 12.09 -11.79
N MET A 142 -11.26 11.87 -11.32
CA MET A 142 -10.59 12.76 -10.37
C MET A 142 -10.35 14.14 -10.99
N THR A 143 -10.60 15.19 -10.22
CA THR A 143 -10.12 16.54 -10.55
C THR A 143 -8.61 16.63 -10.27
N GLU A 144 -7.98 17.73 -10.67
CA GLU A 144 -6.58 17.98 -10.27
C GLU A 144 -6.44 18.06 -8.74
N ASP A 145 -7.39 18.69 -8.05
CA ASP A 145 -7.41 18.77 -6.59
C ASP A 145 -7.53 17.39 -5.94
N ASP A 146 -8.37 16.49 -6.47
CA ASP A 146 -8.47 15.11 -5.98
C ASP A 146 -7.13 14.38 -6.13
N ILE A 147 -6.41 14.62 -7.23
CA ILE A 147 -5.11 13.99 -7.52
C ILE A 147 -4.06 14.49 -6.52
N LEU A 148 -3.99 15.81 -6.32
CA LEU A 148 -3.07 16.41 -5.37
C LEU A 148 -3.38 16.00 -3.93
N ASP A 149 -4.65 15.89 -3.54
CA ASP A 149 -5.07 15.35 -2.23
C ASP A 149 -4.58 13.90 -2.05
N ALA A 150 -4.76 13.03 -3.05
CA ALA A 150 -4.28 11.65 -2.99
C ALA A 150 -2.75 11.57 -2.82
N ILE A 151 -1.99 12.40 -3.56
CA ILE A 151 -0.53 12.48 -3.44
C ILE A 151 -0.13 12.93 -2.03
N GLN A 152 -0.75 13.98 -1.50
CA GLN A 152 -0.49 14.46 -0.14
C GLN A 152 -0.79 13.39 0.92
N ARG A 153 -1.87 12.61 0.73
CA ARG A 153 -2.22 11.50 1.63
C ARG A 153 -1.20 10.36 1.59
N PHE A 154 -0.67 9.99 0.42
CA PHE A 154 0.46 9.06 0.34
C PHE A 154 1.67 9.58 1.11
N GLY A 155 2.02 10.86 0.95
CA GLY A 155 3.11 11.49 1.68
C GLY A 155 2.90 11.50 3.20
N LYS A 156 1.70 11.88 3.65
CA LYS A 156 1.32 11.87 5.07
C LYS A 156 1.40 10.48 5.69
N ALA A 157 0.82 9.48 5.03
CA ALA A 157 0.85 8.09 5.49
C ALA A 157 2.29 7.55 5.56
N ALA A 158 3.15 7.90 4.60
CA ALA A 158 4.57 7.55 4.65
C ALA A 158 5.30 8.21 5.82
N GLY A 159 4.99 9.47 6.12
CA GLY A 159 5.51 10.17 7.30
C GLY A 159 5.13 9.48 8.60
N LEU A 160 3.86 9.10 8.75
CA LEU A 160 3.36 8.37 9.93
C LEU A 160 3.98 6.97 10.05
N ALA A 161 4.15 6.25 8.93
CA ALA A 161 4.81 4.95 8.92
C ALA A 161 6.28 5.07 9.38
N LYS A 162 6.99 6.10 8.93
CA LYS A 162 8.34 6.40 9.40
C LYS A 162 8.36 6.71 10.90
N GLU A 163 7.45 7.55 11.40
CA GLU A 163 7.36 7.89 12.82
C GLU A 163 7.05 6.67 13.71
N ALA A 164 6.23 5.75 13.19
CA ALA A 164 5.94 4.47 13.84
C ALA A 164 7.14 3.50 13.83
N GLY A 165 8.20 3.81 13.08
CA GLY A 165 9.42 3.01 13.04
C GLY A 165 9.40 1.88 12.00
N PHE A 166 8.57 1.95 10.96
CA PHE A 166 8.76 1.11 9.76
C PHE A 166 10.03 1.56 9.03
N ASP A 167 10.79 0.63 8.45
CA ASP A 167 12.09 0.95 7.83
C ASP A 167 11.92 1.52 6.41
N GLY A 168 10.72 1.43 5.85
CA GLY A 168 10.39 1.95 4.54
C GLY A 168 8.91 1.84 4.21
N VAL A 169 8.55 2.32 3.02
CA VAL A 169 7.22 2.15 2.44
C VAL A 169 7.32 1.57 1.04
N GLN A 170 6.32 0.78 0.67
CA GLN A 170 6.10 0.32 -0.69
C GLN A 170 4.82 0.97 -1.22
N ILE A 171 4.93 1.80 -2.26
CA ILE A 171 3.76 2.35 -2.94
C ILE A 171 3.16 1.26 -3.83
N HIS A 172 1.89 0.92 -3.64
CA HIS A 172 1.26 -0.15 -4.41
C HIS A 172 0.90 0.32 -5.84
N GLY A 173 1.86 0.18 -6.76
CA GLY A 173 1.75 0.56 -8.17
C GLY A 173 1.23 -0.50 -9.14
N ALA A 174 0.54 -1.53 -8.65
CA ALA A 174 0.23 -2.74 -9.41
C ALA A 174 -1.24 -3.17 -9.22
N HIS A 175 -1.61 -4.32 -9.79
CA HIS A 175 -2.91 -4.98 -9.64
C HIS A 175 -4.13 -4.11 -9.97
N GLY A 176 -3.95 -3.05 -10.77
CA GLY A 176 -5.04 -2.18 -11.20
C GLY A 176 -5.61 -1.27 -10.11
N TYR A 177 -4.90 -1.02 -9.01
CA TYR A 177 -5.24 0.03 -8.04
C TYR A 177 -4.88 1.43 -8.55
N LEU A 178 -5.16 2.50 -7.79
CA LEU A 178 -5.17 3.88 -8.28
C LEU A 178 -3.89 4.25 -9.04
N VAL A 179 -2.74 3.95 -8.46
CA VAL A 179 -1.44 4.21 -9.09
C VAL A 179 -1.33 3.50 -10.45
N SER A 180 -1.67 2.22 -10.48
CA SER A 180 -1.67 1.42 -11.72
C SER A 180 -2.72 1.93 -12.73
N GLN A 181 -3.84 2.46 -12.25
CA GLN A 181 -4.88 3.07 -13.08
C GLN A 181 -4.34 4.32 -13.80
N PHE A 182 -3.57 5.19 -13.10
CA PHE A 182 -2.93 6.35 -13.75
C PHE A 182 -1.91 5.92 -14.81
N LEU A 183 -1.12 4.89 -14.51
CA LEU A 183 -0.10 4.37 -15.43
C LEU A 183 -0.70 3.66 -16.65
N SER A 184 -1.90 3.09 -16.56
CA SER A 184 -2.49 2.30 -17.65
C SER A 184 -3.26 3.19 -18.65
N PRO A 185 -2.92 3.21 -19.95
CA PRO A 185 -3.70 3.96 -20.94
C PRO A 185 -5.11 3.39 -21.12
N HIS A 186 -5.37 2.16 -20.68
CA HIS A 186 -6.72 1.58 -20.69
C HIS A 186 -7.63 2.18 -19.59
N HIS A 187 -7.06 2.64 -18.48
CA HIS A 187 -7.82 3.21 -17.35
C HIS A 187 -7.67 4.72 -17.21
N ASN A 188 -6.65 5.30 -17.84
CA ASN A 188 -6.39 6.72 -17.89
C ASN A 188 -6.52 7.22 -19.33
N GLN A 189 -7.72 7.75 -19.63
CA GLN A 189 -8.09 8.36 -20.92
C GLN A 189 -8.15 9.89 -20.79
N ARG A 190 -7.43 10.47 -19.82
CA ARG A 190 -7.39 11.92 -19.64
C ARG A 190 -6.64 12.59 -20.79
N ASN A 191 -7.01 13.84 -21.05
CA ASN A 191 -6.41 14.73 -22.04
C ASN A 191 -5.70 15.94 -21.40
N ASP A 192 -5.43 15.87 -20.10
CA ASP A 192 -4.71 16.89 -19.33
C ASP A 192 -3.28 16.43 -18.97
N GLN A 193 -2.60 17.17 -18.09
CA GLN A 193 -1.24 16.87 -17.64
C GLN A 193 -1.07 15.54 -16.89
N TRP A 194 -2.18 14.86 -16.56
CA TRP A 194 -2.19 13.59 -15.83
C TRP A 194 -2.50 12.39 -16.73
N GLY A 195 -2.71 12.57 -18.04
CA GLY A 195 -2.95 11.47 -18.99
C GLY A 195 -2.42 11.72 -20.40
N GLY A 196 -2.74 10.80 -21.31
CA GLY A 196 -2.21 10.78 -22.68
C GLY A 196 -0.78 10.19 -22.74
N PRO A 197 0.24 10.97 -23.14
CA PRO A 197 1.64 10.50 -23.23
C PRO A 197 2.14 9.83 -21.95
N LEU A 198 3.19 9.01 -22.08
CA LEU A 198 3.74 8.23 -20.97
C LEU A 198 4.17 9.13 -19.80
N GLU A 199 4.79 10.26 -20.11
CA GLU A 199 5.32 11.23 -19.16
C GLU A 199 4.21 11.77 -18.25
N ASN A 200 3.05 12.10 -18.82
CA ASN A 200 1.89 12.58 -18.08
C ASN A 200 1.25 11.47 -17.23
N ARG A 201 1.14 10.24 -17.75
CA ARG A 201 0.63 9.09 -16.99
C ARG A 201 1.54 8.72 -15.81
N MET A 202 2.85 8.90 -15.98
CA MET A 202 3.85 8.68 -14.93
C MET A 202 3.89 9.81 -13.89
N ARG A 203 3.34 10.99 -14.17
CA ARG A 203 3.37 12.14 -13.26
C ARG A 203 2.81 11.84 -11.88
N PHE A 204 1.83 10.95 -11.76
CA PHE A 204 1.25 10.55 -10.48
C PHE A 204 2.24 9.83 -9.54
N VAL A 205 3.29 9.20 -10.08
CA VAL A 205 4.23 8.35 -9.32
C VAL A 205 5.66 8.90 -9.25
N GLN A 206 5.87 10.11 -9.76
CA GLN A 206 7.15 10.82 -9.71
C GLN A 206 7.17 11.75 -8.49
#